data_AF-A0A918B915-F1
#
_entry.id   AF-A0A918B915-F1
#
_cell.length_a   1.000
_cell.length_b   1.000
_cell.length_c   1.000
_cell.angle_alpha   90.00
_cell.angle_beta   90.00
_cell.angle_gamma   90.00
#
_symmetry.space_group_name_H-M   'P 1'
#
loop_
_entity.id
_entity.type
_entity.pdbx_description
1 polymer ?
#
loop_
_entity_poly.entity_id
_entity_poly.type
_entity_poly.pdbx_seq_one_letter_code
_entity_poly.pdbx_strand_id
1 'polypeptide(L)'
;MGQIDESTLSARAEPPAVGAAPGAADAAPDGGTADAPDGAAALDAVAARMRAFGALWPAGDGVAVFNRVYLTVTGELGRRAGEGGAGDRRDVTALAVRFAQRYVAAVDAVGAGGRAPACWRPLFAYRRHPGVRPLQFALAGINAHVGHDLALAVVDTCRALGCGPSRLEGGFERVGEVLVLLEERIREELVPGPDLLEVADPLTHLLGCWSLDRARDGAWLAARSLWQLGRAPGPWGPELAEEFTERLDRSVGLVGRMLLTPLGRQSSGSSTGAISS
;
A
#
# COMPACT_ATOMS: atom_id res chain seq x y z
N MET A 1 6.20 80.17 -14.81
CA MET A 1 5.65 79.88 -16.15
C MET A 1 6.78 79.25 -16.97
N GLY A 2 6.68 77.95 -17.28
CA GLY A 2 7.61 77.16 -18.11
C GLY A 2 8.92 76.74 -17.41
N GLN A 3 9.50 75.54 -17.55
CA GLN A 3 9.16 74.29 -18.23
C GLN A 3 10.22 73.27 -17.72
N ILE A 4 9.85 72.08 -17.24
CA ILE A 4 10.82 71.03 -16.84
C ILE A 4 10.95 70.05 -18.01
N ASP A 5 12.17 69.85 -18.47
CA ASP A 5 12.53 69.00 -19.61
C ASP A 5 12.73 67.55 -19.14
N GLU A 6 11.86 66.64 -19.61
CA GLU A 6 11.91 65.19 -19.38
C GLU A 6 12.89 64.53 -20.36
N SER A 7 14.20 64.60 -20.11
CA SER A 7 15.17 63.88 -20.94
C SER A 7 16.49 63.57 -20.25
N THR A 8 16.49 62.94 -19.06
CA THR A 8 17.65 62.12 -18.62
C THR A 8 17.29 61.14 -17.50
N LEU A 9 16.71 59.97 -17.81
CA LEU A 9 16.68 58.83 -16.86
C LEU A 9 16.34 57.51 -17.58
N SER A 10 17.29 56.98 -18.33
CA SER A 10 17.32 55.54 -18.61
C SER A 10 18.76 55.08 -18.84
N ALA A 11 19.43 54.80 -17.73
CA ALA A 11 20.66 54.00 -17.72
C ALA A 11 20.57 53.06 -16.52
N ARG A 12 19.84 51.95 -16.68
CA ARG A 12 19.91 50.81 -15.78
C ARG A 12 21.16 50.01 -16.13
N ALA A 13 22.07 49.91 -15.18
CA ALA A 13 23.27 49.09 -15.26
C ALA A 13 22.93 47.59 -15.33
N GLU A 14 23.46 46.91 -16.33
CA GLU A 14 23.54 45.44 -16.39
C GLU A 14 24.50 44.91 -15.33
N PRO A 15 24.19 43.79 -14.66
CA PRO A 15 25.15 43.08 -13.82
C PRO A 15 26.16 42.28 -14.68
N PRO A 16 27.40 42.07 -14.21
CA PRO A 16 28.44 41.44 -15.00
C PRO A 16 28.24 39.92 -15.12
N ALA A 17 28.65 39.40 -16.28
CA ALA A 17 28.72 37.98 -16.60
C ALA A 17 29.72 37.25 -15.68
N VAL A 18 29.25 36.22 -14.99
CA VAL A 18 30.11 35.25 -14.30
C VAL A 18 30.47 34.14 -15.28
N GLY A 19 31.77 34.04 -15.58
CA GLY A 19 32.35 33.04 -16.45
C GLY A 19 32.25 31.62 -15.88
N ALA A 20 32.10 30.67 -16.81
CA ALA A 20 32.09 29.24 -16.55
C ALA A 20 33.47 28.72 -16.12
N ALA A 21 33.46 27.77 -15.18
CA ALA A 21 34.54 26.80 -15.00
C ALA A 21 33.98 25.38 -15.26
N PRO A 22 34.67 24.54 -16.06
CA PRO A 22 34.26 23.16 -16.32
C PRO A 22 34.95 22.18 -15.35
N GLY A 23 34.26 21.08 -15.01
CA GLY A 23 34.77 19.95 -14.23
C GLY A 23 33.92 19.69 -12.98
N ALA A 24 33.41 18.49 -12.68
CA ALA A 24 33.71 17.16 -13.18
C ALA A 24 32.38 16.44 -13.47
N ALA A 25 32.30 15.79 -14.63
CA ALA A 25 31.37 14.71 -14.82
C ALA A 25 31.84 13.57 -13.89
N ASP A 26 31.09 13.32 -12.83
CA ASP A 26 31.23 12.08 -12.07
C ASP A 26 30.84 10.95 -13.03
N ALA A 27 31.86 10.34 -13.62
CA ALA A 27 31.77 9.04 -14.24
C ALA A 27 31.37 8.06 -13.14
N ALA A 28 30.09 7.72 -13.10
CA ALA A 28 29.61 6.60 -12.31
C ALA A 28 30.43 5.36 -12.68
N PRO A 29 30.95 4.60 -11.71
CA PRO A 29 31.62 3.35 -12.02
C PRO A 29 30.56 2.40 -12.59
N ASP A 30 30.77 2.02 -13.85
CA ASP A 30 30.11 0.89 -14.48
C ASP A 30 30.58 -0.37 -13.74
N GLY A 31 29.69 -0.99 -12.95
CA GLY A 31 30.05 -2.09 -12.07
C GLY A 31 28.89 -2.67 -11.29
N GLY A 32 28.21 -3.66 -11.87
CA GLY A 32 27.37 -4.61 -11.12
C GLY A 32 26.08 -5.03 -11.82
N THR A 33 26.16 -5.79 -12.89
CA THR A 33 25.04 -6.42 -13.62
C THR A 33 24.42 -7.64 -12.90
N ALA A 34 24.26 -7.62 -11.57
CA ALA A 34 23.81 -8.80 -10.81
C ALA A 34 22.89 -8.49 -9.62
N ASP A 35 21.79 -7.75 -9.81
CA ASP A 35 20.80 -7.51 -8.73
C ASP A 35 19.33 -7.79 -9.15
N ALA A 36 19.13 -8.39 -10.32
CA ALA A 36 17.80 -8.82 -10.81
C ALA A 36 17.37 -10.25 -10.41
N PRO A 37 18.25 -11.27 -10.24
CA PRO A 37 17.80 -12.62 -9.91
C PRO A 37 17.36 -12.78 -8.45
N ASP A 38 17.89 -11.96 -7.53
CA ASP A 38 17.63 -12.10 -6.09
C ASP A 38 16.22 -11.64 -5.70
N GLY A 39 15.70 -10.62 -6.37
CA GLY A 39 14.40 -10.05 -6.04
C GLY A 39 13.20 -10.86 -6.56
N ALA A 40 13.30 -11.45 -7.76
CA ALA A 40 12.29 -12.37 -8.27
C ALA A 40 12.20 -13.64 -7.42
N ALA A 41 13.37 -14.22 -7.07
CA ALA A 41 13.44 -15.36 -6.16
C ALA A 41 12.87 -15.03 -4.77
N ALA A 42 13.06 -13.81 -4.27
CA ALA A 42 12.47 -13.37 -3.01
C ALA A 42 10.94 -13.27 -3.08
N LEU A 43 10.36 -12.74 -4.17
CA LEU A 43 8.91 -12.74 -4.36
C LEU A 43 8.34 -14.15 -4.50
N ASP A 44 9.05 -15.04 -5.18
CA ASP A 44 8.67 -16.46 -5.27
C ASP A 44 8.69 -17.15 -3.91
N ALA A 45 9.69 -16.85 -3.08
CA ALA A 45 9.77 -17.36 -1.71
C ALA A 45 8.60 -16.85 -0.85
N VAL A 46 8.23 -15.57 -0.97
CA VAL A 46 7.05 -15.00 -0.32
C VAL A 46 5.77 -15.69 -0.81
N ALA A 47 5.60 -15.86 -2.12
CA ALA A 47 4.44 -16.55 -2.70
C ALA A 47 4.36 -18.01 -2.22
N ALA A 48 5.49 -18.72 -2.13
CA ALA A 48 5.56 -20.07 -1.57
C ALA A 48 5.12 -20.10 -0.10
N ARG A 49 5.56 -19.11 0.69
CA ARG A 49 5.13 -18.97 2.10
C ARG A 49 3.63 -18.73 2.22
N MET A 50 3.06 -17.87 1.37
CA MET A 50 1.62 -17.61 1.33
C MET A 50 0.80 -18.84 0.89
N ARG A 51 1.31 -19.65 -0.05
CA ARG A 51 0.70 -20.94 -0.40
C ARG A 51 0.71 -21.92 0.77
N ALA A 52 1.82 -21.99 1.51
CA ALA A 52 1.93 -22.81 2.71
C ALA A 52 0.92 -22.38 3.79
N PHE A 53 0.74 -21.07 4.00
CA PHE A 53 -0.32 -20.57 4.89
C PHE A 53 -1.72 -20.96 4.42
N GLY A 54 -2.02 -20.79 3.12
CA GLY A 54 -3.31 -21.14 2.54
C GLY A 54 -3.67 -22.62 2.71
N ALA A 55 -2.68 -23.51 2.68
CA ALA A 55 -2.89 -24.94 2.90
C ALA A 55 -3.27 -25.31 4.35
N LEU A 56 -3.00 -24.43 5.32
CA LEU A 56 -3.25 -24.67 6.75
C LEU A 56 -4.61 -24.18 7.22
N TRP A 57 -5.27 -23.30 6.46
CA TRP A 57 -6.49 -22.62 6.90
C TRP A 57 -7.71 -23.04 6.10
N PRO A 58 -8.89 -23.19 6.74
CA PRO A 58 -10.14 -23.39 6.02
C PRO A 58 -10.40 -22.26 5.02
N ALA A 59 -11.04 -22.56 3.89
CA ALA A 59 -11.33 -21.58 2.84
C ALA A 59 -12.15 -20.37 3.32
N GLY A 60 -12.98 -20.56 4.36
CA GLY A 60 -13.81 -19.51 4.99
C GLY A 60 -13.09 -18.71 6.08
N ASP A 61 -11.83 -19.02 6.41
CA ASP A 61 -11.04 -18.21 7.33
C ASP A 61 -10.73 -16.85 6.68
N GLY A 62 -11.00 -15.75 7.37
CA GLY A 62 -10.85 -14.41 6.84
C GLY A 62 -9.42 -14.07 6.43
N VAL A 63 -8.41 -14.60 7.14
CA VAL A 63 -7.01 -14.42 6.72
C VAL A 63 -6.74 -15.23 5.46
N ALA A 64 -7.34 -16.41 5.31
CA ALA A 64 -7.22 -17.21 4.08
C ALA A 64 -7.87 -16.53 2.86
N VAL A 65 -8.99 -15.83 3.07
CA VAL A 65 -9.63 -15.03 2.02
C VAL A 65 -8.69 -13.94 1.51
N PHE A 66 -8.15 -13.10 2.41
CA PHE A 66 -7.20 -12.08 2.01
C PHE A 66 -5.93 -12.68 1.40
N ASN A 67 -5.36 -13.73 2.00
CA ASN A 67 -4.15 -14.41 1.51
C ASN A 67 -4.31 -14.86 0.06
N ARG A 68 -5.46 -15.42 -0.32
CA ARG A 68 -5.71 -15.89 -1.69
C ARG A 68 -5.74 -14.73 -2.68
N VAL A 69 -6.48 -13.65 -2.36
CA VAL A 69 -6.57 -12.47 -3.22
C VAL A 69 -5.18 -11.83 -3.38
N TYR A 70 -4.44 -11.71 -2.27
CA TYR A 70 -3.11 -11.11 -2.30
C TYR A 70 -2.09 -11.99 -3.03
N LEU A 71 -2.17 -13.33 -2.92
CA LEU A 71 -1.25 -14.26 -3.61
C LEU A 71 -1.25 -14.06 -5.13
N THR A 72 -2.44 -13.83 -5.72
CA THR A 72 -2.58 -13.55 -7.14
C THR A 72 -1.82 -12.28 -7.53
N VAL A 73 -1.92 -11.24 -6.70
CA VAL A 73 -1.25 -9.95 -6.92
C VAL A 73 0.26 -10.03 -6.68
N THR A 74 0.72 -10.78 -5.68
CA THR A 74 2.14 -11.07 -5.48
C THR A 74 2.75 -11.81 -6.68
N GLY A 75 2.00 -12.75 -7.28
CA GLY A 75 2.43 -13.43 -8.51
C GLY A 75 2.57 -12.48 -9.69
N GLU A 76 1.62 -11.56 -9.88
CA GLU A 76 1.70 -10.56 -10.95
C GLU A 76 2.81 -9.54 -10.71
N LEU A 77 3.04 -9.12 -9.45
CA LEU A 77 4.18 -8.29 -9.08
C LEU A 77 5.50 -8.99 -9.45
N GLY A 78 5.64 -10.30 -9.19
CA GLY A 78 6.81 -11.08 -9.59
C GLY A 78 7.03 -11.09 -11.10
N ARG A 79 5.94 -11.24 -11.87
CA ARG A 79 5.99 -11.21 -13.34
C ARG A 79 6.40 -9.85 -13.89
N ARG A 80 5.81 -8.76 -13.37
CA ARG A 80 6.06 -7.38 -13.83
C ARG A 80 7.34 -6.77 -13.29
N ALA A 81 7.86 -7.25 -12.16
CA ALA A 81 9.16 -6.84 -11.64
C ALA A 81 10.32 -7.06 -12.62
N GLY A 82 10.15 -7.99 -13.58
CA GLY A 82 11.10 -8.23 -14.67
C GLY A 82 11.01 -7.25 -15.85
N GLU A 83 9.98 -6.39 -15.91
CA GLU A 83 9.69 -5.49 -17.03
C GLU A 83 10.26 -4.07 -16.79
N GLY A 84 10.74 -3.39 -17.83
CA GLY A 84 11.30 -2.03 -17.76
C GLY A 84 12.83 -1.95 -17.68
N GLY A 85 13.36 -0.74 -17.47
CA GLY A 85 14.81 -0.48 -17.40
C GLY A 85 15.47 -1.11 -16.16
N ALA A 86 16.79 -1.33 -16.19
CA ALA A 86 17.49 -2.03 -15.10
C ALA A 86 17.33 -1.37 -13.71
N GLY A 87 17.48 -0.04 -13.61
CA GLY A 87 17.28 0.68 -12.34
C GLY A 87 15.83 0.69 -11.87
N ASP A 88 14.91 0.81 -12.84
CA ASP A 88 13.47 0.81 -12.63
C ASP A 88 12.98 -0.54 -12.08
N ARG A 89 13.49 -1.65 -12.63
CA ARG A 89 13.24 -3.01 -12.12
C ARG A 89 13.75 -3.21 -10.71
N ARG A 90 14.96 -2.73 -10.41
CA ARG A 90 15.56 -2.85 -9.07
C ARG A 90 14.69 -2.19 -8.00
N ASP A 91 14.24 -0.96 -8.24
CA ASP A 91 13.46 -0.19 -7.29
C ASP A 91 12.07 -0.80 -7.05
N VAL A 92 11.36 -1.24 -8.12
CA VAL A 92 10.08 -1.97 -8.00
C VAL A 92 10.24 -3.27 -7.25
N THR A 93 11.25 -4.07 -7.61
CA THR A 93 11.43 -5.38 -6.99
C THR A 93 11.75 -5.23 -5.51
N ALA A 94 12.63 -4.30 -5.16
CA ALA A 94 12.99 -4.03 -3.77
C ALA A 94 11.79 -3.57 -2.93
N LEU A 95 10.90 -2.73 -3.51
CA LEU A 95 9.67 -2.30 -2.87
C LEU A 95 8.65 -3.43 -2.74
N ALA A 96 8.40 -4.17 -3.83
CA ALA A 96 7.43 -5.27 -3.86
C ALA A 96 7.79 -6.38 -2.86
N VAL A 97 9.07 -6.77 -2.80
CA VAL A 97 9.56 -7.76 -1.83
C VAL A 97 9.31 -7.30 -0.40
N ARG A 98 9.73 -6.08 -0.05
CA ARG A 98 9.55 -5.54 1.31
C ARG A 98 8.08 -5.42 1.65
N PHE A 99 7.26 -4.95 0.72
CA PHE A 99 5.83 -4.85 0.91
C PHE A 99 5.22 -6.20 1.25
N ALA A 100 5.48 -7.22 0.43
CA ALA A 100 4.92 -8.56 0.63
C ALA A 100 5.45 -9.26 1.89
N GLN A 101 6.72 -9.04 2.25
CA GLN A 101 7.31 -9.54 3.49
C GLN A 101 6.62 -9.00 4.75
N ARG A 102 6.07 -7.78 4.73
CA ARG A 102 5.36 -7.23 5.90
C ARG A 102 4.10 -8.01 6.24
N TYR A 103 3.34 -8.42 5.23
CA TYR A 103 2.18 -9.29 5.43
C TYR A 103 2.59 -10.64 6.02
N VAL A 104 3.60 -11.28 5.42
CA VAL A 104 4.12 -12.57 5.90
C VAL A 104 4.61 -12.46 7.35
N ALA A 105 5.34 -11.40 7.69
CA ALA A 105 5.81 -11.15 9.05
C ALA A 105 4.66 -10.97 10.05
N ALA A 106 3.57 -10.30 9.65
CA ALA A 106 2.39 -10.15 10.50
C ALA A 106 1.71 -11.51 10.77
N VAL A 107 1.62 -12.39 9.77
CA VAL A 107 1.09 -13.75 9.92
C VAL A 107 2.00 -14.61 10.81
N ASP A 108 3.29 -14.60 10.55
CA ASP A 108 4.27 -15.39 11.30
C ASP A 108 4.34 -14.96 12.76
N ALA A 109 4.29 -13.66 13.05
CA ALA A 109 4.25 -13.14 14.42
C ALA A 109 3.06 -13.70 15.21
N VAL A 110 1.87 -13.77 14.59
CA VAL A 110 0.67 -14.35 15.23
C VAL A 110 0.79 -15.87 15.34
N GLY A 111 1.33 -16.54 14.32
CA GLY A 111 1.57 -17.99 14.33
C GLY A 111 2.52 -18.43 15.44
N ALA A 112 3.50 -17.58 15.78
CA ALA A 112 4.43 -17.78 16.89
C ALA A 112 3.86 -17.39 18.28
N GLY A 113 2.58 -17.02 18.37
CA GLY A 113 1.94 -16.58 19.62
C GLY A 113 2.21 -15.12 20.00
N GLY A 114 2.87 -14.36 19.13
CA GLY A 114 3.12 -12.92 19.28
C GLY A 114 1.92 -12.06 18.87
N ARG A 115 2.15 -10.75 18.79
CA ARG A 115 1.14 -9.76 18.39
C ARG A 115 1.50 -9.15 17.05
N ALA A 116 0.58 -9.22 16.09
CA ALA A 116 0.67 -8.45 14.86
C ALA A 116 0.61 -6.92 15.12
N PRO A 117 1.03 -6.09 14.15
CA PRO A 117 0.74 -4.66 14.11
C PRO A 117 -0.76 -4.38 14.34
N ALA A 118 -1.09 -3.26 14.97
CA ALA A 118 -2.46 -2.91 15.33
C ALA A 118 -3.41 -2.86 14.13
N CYS A 119 -2.92 -2.52 12.93
CA CYS A 119 -3.67 -2.50 11.69
C CYS A 119 -4.18 -3.90 11.27
N TRP A 120 -3.42 -4.95 11.58
CA TRP A 120 -3.74 -6.34 11.24
C TRP A 120 -4.55 -7.07 12.32
N ARG A 121 -4.44 -6.65 13.59
CA ARG A 121 -5.14 -7.29 14.71
C ARG A 121 -6.65 -7.52 14.49
N PRO A 122 -7.42 -6.59 13.90
CA PRO A 122 -8.84 -6.80 13.64
C PRO A 122 -9.10 -8.02 12.75
N LEU A 123 -8.37 -8.16 11.63
CA LEU A 123 -8.54 -9.28 10.72
C LEU A 123 -8.27 -10.61 11.44
N PHE A 124 -7.18 -10.69 12.20
CA PHE A 124 -6.86 -11.89 12.99
C PHE A 124 -7.90 -12.20 14.06
N ALA A 125 -8.46 -11.18 14.73
CA ALA A 125 -9.46 -11.37 15.77
C ALA A 125 -10.80 -11.86 15.21
N TYR A 126 -11.22 -11.34 14.05
CA TYR A 126 -12.52 -11.67 13.43
C TYR A 126 -12.45 -12.80 12.41
N ARG A 127 -11.28 -13.38 12.14
CA ARG A 127 -11.03 -14.34 11.04
C ARG A 127 -11.97 -15.56 10.95
N ARG A 128 -12.74 -15.87 11.98
CA ARG A 128 -13.73 -16.97 12.00
C ARG A 128 -15.14 -16.51 12.37
N HIS A 129 -15.39 -15.21 12.39
CA HIS A 129 -16.64 -14.65 12.86
C HIS A 129 -17.77 -14.91 11.85
N PRO A 130 -18.87 -15.60 12.22
CA PRO A 130 -19.90 -16.05 11.27
C PRO A 130 -20.74 -14.91 10.67
N GLY A 131 -20.74 -13.73 11.32
CA GLY A 131 -21.40 -12.53 10.83
C GLY A 131 -20.55 -11.65 9.90
N VAL A 132 -19.27 -12.00 9.66
CA VAL A 132 -18.39 -11.23 8.76
C VAL A 132 -18.29 -11.95 7.44
N ARG A 133 -18.44 -11.21 6.33
CA ARG A 133 -18.45 -11.77 4.98
C ARG A 133 -17.04 -11.81 4.37
N PRO A 134 -16.76 -12.71 3.39
CA PRO A 134 -15.47 -12.77 2.69
C PRO A 134 -14.98 -11.41 2.16
N LEU A 135 -15.88 -10.61 1.60
CA LEU A 135 -15.57 -9.26 1.12
C LEU A 135 -15.01 -8.35 2.22
N GLN A 136 -15.61 -8.36 3.41
CA GLN A 136 -15.14 -7.56 4.54
C GLN A 136 -13.75 -7.98 4.99
N PHE A 137 -13.44 -9.28 4.97
CA PHE A 137 -12.11 -9.79 5.27
C PHE A 137 -11.06 -9.33 4.26
N ALA A 138 -11.39 -9.37 2.97
CA ALA A 138 -10.51 -8.89 1.91
C ALA A 138 -10.23 -7.39 2.06
N LEU A 139 -11.28 -6.57 2.22
CA LEU A 139 -11.14 -5.12 2.42
C LEU A 139 -10.35 -4.78 3.69
N ALA A 140 -10.58 -5.50 4.81
CA ALA A 140 -9.83 -5.29 6.03
C ALA A 140 -8.33 -5.62 5.87
N GLY A 141 -8.01 -6.67 5.12
CA GLY A 141 -6.63 -7.01 4.80
C GLY A 141 -5.96 -5.98 3.88
N ILE A 142 -6.65 -5.52 2.84
CA ILE A 142 -6.10 -4.45 1.97
C ILE A 142 -5.93 -3.15 2.73
N ASN A 143 -6.89 -2.78 3.59
CA ASN A 143 -6.79 -1.62 4.45
C ASN A 143 -5.53 -1.68 5.33
N ALA A 144 -5.26 -2.81 5.99
CA ALA A 144 -4.05 -2.98 6.80
C ALA A 144 -2.78 -2.93 5.94
N HIS A 145 -2.79 -3.62 4.81
CA HIS A 145 -1.62 -3.74 3.96
C HIS A 145 -1.27 -2.42 3.25
N VAL A 146 -2.21 -1.85 2.50
CA VAL A 146 -1.98 -0.61 1.76
C VAL A 146 -1.89 0.58 2.73
N GLY A 147 -2.79 0.66 3.71
CA GLY A 147 -2.88 1.83 4.60
C GLY A 147 -1.72 1.97 5.59
N HIS A 148 -0.98 0.90 5.86
CA HIS A 148 0.13 0.92 6.81
C HIS A 148 1.41 0.27 6.27
N ASP A 149 1.34 -0.96 5.78
CA ASP A 149 2.54 -1.69 5.37
C ASP A 149 3.24 -1.06 4.16
N LEU A 150 2.47 -0.52 3.21
CA LEU A 150 3.04 0.09 2.01
C LEU A 150 3.90 1.32 2.36
N ALA A 151 3.44 2.18 3.27
CA ALA A 151 4.19 3.35 3.68
C ALA A 151 5.54 2.98 4.30
N LEU A 152 5.54 1.96 5.17
CA LEU A 152 6.75 1.46 5.82
C LEU A 152 7.66 0.71 4.84
N ALA A 153 7.09 -0.04 3.89
CA ALA A 153 7.86 -0.68 2.83
C ALA A 153 8.61 0.34 1.96
N VAL A 154 8.00 1.49 1.63
CA VAL A 154 8.68 2.58 0.91
C VAL A 154 9.85 3.12 1.74
N VAL A 155 9.63 3.44 3.02
CA VAL A 155 10.69 3.96 3.90
C VAL A 155 11.84 2.96 4.04
N ASP A 156 11.55 1.68 4.25
CA ASP A 156 12.57 0.64 4.39
C ASP A 156 13.31 0.37 3.08
N THR A 157 12.64 0.51 1.93
CA THR A 157 13.29 0.44 0.61
C THR A 157 14.23 1.61 0.39
N CYS A 158 13.79 2.84 0.70
CA CYS A 158 14.61 4.04 0.64
C CYS A 158 15.88 3.91 1.50
N ARG A 159 15.74 3.39 2.73
CA ARG A 159 16.89 3.14 3.63
C ARG A 159 17.85 2.12 3.02
N ALA A 160 17.33 1.01 2.51
CA ALA A 160 18.15 -0.06 1.95
C ALA A 160 18.90 0.35 0.67
N LEU A 161 18.30 1.22 -0.15
CA LEU A 161 18.91 1.71 -1.38
C LEU A 161 19.69 3.02 -1.19
N GLY A 162 19.72 3.57 0.02
CA GLY A 162 20.39 4.84 0.31
C GLY A 162 19.80 6.04 -0.44
N CYS A 163 18.50 6.04 -0.73
CA CYS A 163 17.84 7.09 -1.52
C CYS A 163 16.60 7.68 -0.83
N GLY A 164 16.14 8.84 -1.29
CA GLY A 164 14.88 9.44 -0.81
C GLY A 164 13.64 8.94 -1.57
N PRO A 165 12.43 9.19 -1.04
CA PRO A 165 11.17 8.76 -1.65
C PRO A 165 11.00 9.18 -3.10
N SER A 166 11.43 10.39 -3.50
CA SER A 166 11.31 10.88 -4.88
C SER A 166 11.96 9.95 -5.92
N ARG A 167 13.00 9.19 -5.55
CA ARG A 167 13.59 8.18 -6.45
C ARG A 167 12.69 6.95 -6.62
N LEU A 168 11.93 6.59 -5.59
CA LEU A 168 11.03 5.43 -5.61
C LEU A 168 9.65 5.74 -6.20
N GLU A 169 9.33 6.98 -6.57
CA GLU A 169 7.99 7.36 -7.04
C GLU A 169 7.53 6.52 -8.24
N GLY A 170 8.37 6.36 -9.27
CA GLY A 170 8.04 5.52 -10.42
C GLY A 170 7.88 4.03 -10.07
N GLY A 171 8.56 3.55 -9.03
CA GLY A 171 8.38 2.19 -8.55
C GLY A 171 7.12 2.02 -7.70
N PHE A 172 6.78 3.03 -6.91
CA PHE A 172 5.54 3.09 -6.15
C PHE A 172 4.32 3.09 -7.08
N GLU A 173 4.35 3.88 -8.16
CA GLU A 173 3.27 3.90 -9.15
C GLU A 173 3.07 2.54 -9.82
N ARG A 174 4.15 1.89 -10.26
CA ARG A 174 4.05 0.55 -10.89
C ARG A 174 3.56 -0.54 -9.94
N VAL A 175 4.01 -0.53 -8.67
CA VAL A 175 3.42 -1.42 -7.65
C VAL A 175 1.93 -1.12 -7.50
N GLY A 176 1.58 0.16 -7.49
CA GLY A 176 0.22 0.65 -7.44
C GLY A 176 -0.70 0.19 -8.57
N GLU A 177 -0.22 0.23 -9.82
CA GLU A 177 -0.93 -0.28 -10.99
C GLU A 177 -1.26 -1.78 -10.84
N VAL A 178 -0.35 -2.56 -10.24
CA VAL A 178 -0.60 -3.98 -9.98
C VAL A 178 -1.57 -4.18 -8.82
N LEU A 179 -1.58 -3.28 -7.83
CA LEU A 179 -2.54 -3.33 -6.73
C LEU A 179 -3.98 -3.06 -7.18
N VAL A 180 -4.22 -2.35 -8.29
CA VAL A 180 -5.57 -2.16 -8.86
C VAL A 180 -6.24 -3.50 -9.14
N LEU A 181 -5.47 -4.54 -9.46
CA LEU A 181 -5.98 -5.90 -9.65
C LEU A 181 -6.64 -6.47 -8.38
N LEU A 182 -6.31 -5.97 -7.17
CA LEU A 182 -6.99 -6.38 -5.95
C LEU A 182 -8.47 -5.98 -5.97
N GLU A 183 -8.80 -4.77 -6.44
CA GLU A 183 -10.19 -4.30 -6.52
C GLU A 183 -10.99 -5.11 -7.53
N GLU A 184 -10.39 -5.38 -8.69
CA GLU A 184 -10.98 -6.23 -9.73
C GLU A 184 -11.25 -7.64 -9.20
N ARG A 185 -10.26 -8.27 -8.57
CA ARG A 185 -10.40 -9.63 -8.00
C ARG A 185 -11.43 -9.68 -6.88
N ILE A 186 -11.46 -8.66 -6.03
CA ILE A 186 -12.50 -8.56 -5.00
C ILE A 186 -13.89 -8.52 -5.64
N ARG A 187 -14.06 -7.71 -6.70
CA ARG A 187 -15.33 -7.62 -7.42
C ARG A 187 -15.71 -8.92 -8.10
N GLU A 188 -14.75 -9.61 -8.73
CA GLU A 188 -15.01 -10.86 -9.46
C GLU A 188 -15.26 -12.06 -8.53
N GLU A 189 -14.49 -12.19 -7.44
CA GLU A 189 -14.50 -13.40 -6.61
C GLU A 189 -15.42 -13.30 -5.39
N LEU A 190 -15.66 -12.09 -4.86
CA LEU A 190 -16.24 -11.90 -3.52
C LEU A 190 -17.53 -11.10 -3.49
N VAL A 191 -17.90 -10.45 -4.60
CA VAL A 191 -19.15 -9.71 -4.71
C VAL A 191 -20.22 -10.68 -5.22
N PRO A 192 -21.34 -10.85 -4.49
CA PRO A 192 -22.46 -11.67 -4.96
C PRO A 192 -22.94 -11.19 -6.34
N GLY A 193 -23.51 -12.10 -7.14
CA GLY A 193 -24.07 -11.74 -8.44
C GLY A 193 -25.15 -10.64 -8.34
N PRO A 194 -25.45 -9.93 -9.44
CA PRO A 194 -26.35 -8.77 -9.45
C PRO A 194 -27.76 -9.08 -8.91
N ASP A 195 -28.22 -10.34 -9.01
CA ASP A 195 -29.52 -10.79 -8.49
C ASP A 195 -29.60 -10.79 -6.95
N LEU A 196 -28.48 -10.61 -6.24
CA LEU A 196 -28.39 -10.61 -4.77
C LEU A 196 -28.02 -9.24 -4.17
N LEU A 197 -27.75 -8.22 -4.98
CA LEU A 197 -27.28 -6.91 -4.52
C LEU A 197 -28.25 -5.81 -4.89
N GLU A 198 -28.98 -5.29 -3.89
CA GLU A 198 -29.69 -4.03 -4.01
C GLU A 198 -28.72 -2.86 -3.82
N VAL A 199 -29.05 -1.69 -4.38
CA VAL A 199 -28.26 -0.44 -4.25
C VAL A 199 -28.13 0.01 -2.78
N ALA A 200 -29.00 -0.49 -1.89
CA ALA A 200 -28.97 -0.24 -0.44
C ALA A 200 -28.24 -1.33 0.38
N ASP A 201 -27.64 -2.35 -0.25
CA ASP A 201 -26.95 -3.41 0.48
C ASP A 201 -25.68 -2.87 1.19
N PRO A 202 -25.44 -3.19 2.47
CA PRO A 202 -24.27 -2.73 3.21
C PRO A 202 -22.93 -3.07 2.55
N LEU A 203 -22.83 -4.16 1.78
CA LEU A 203 -21.60 -4.53 1.07
C LEU A 203 -21.36 -3.62 -0.14
N THR A 204 -22.42 -3.27 -0.88
CA THR A 204 -22.35 -2.30 -1.98
C THR A 204 -21.92 -0.93 -1.45
N HIS A 205 -22.45 -0.49 -0.31
CA HIS A 205 -22.03 0.76 0.31
C HIS A 205 -20.57 0.71 0.79
N LEU A 206 -20.14 -0.39 1.43
CA LEU A 206 -18.75 -0.56 1.87
C LEU A 206 -17.74 -0.51 0.71
N LEU A 207 -18.07 -1.14 -0.43
CA LEU A 207 -17.26 -1.03 -1.66
C LEU A 207 -17.18 0.39 -2.18
N GLY A 208 -18.29 1.15 -2.14
CA GLY A 208 -18.30 2.54 -2.57
C GLY A 208 -17.54 3.49 -1.64
N CYS A 209 -17.46 3.16 -0.34
CA CYS A 209 -16.80 3.99 0.66
C CYS A 209 -15.29 3.78 0.77
N TRP A 210 -14.78 2.62 0.35
CA TRP A 210 -13.36 2.30 0.42
C TRP A 210 -12.71 2.42 -0.98
N SER A 211 -11.56 3.08 -1.07
CA SER A 211 -10.87 3.36 -2.34
C SER A 211 -9.38 3.02 -2.20
N LEU A 212 -8.90 2.11 -3.04
CA LEU A 212 -7.47 1.76 -3.09
C LEU A 212 -6.63 2.97 -3.46
N ASP A 213 -7.09 3.76 -4.42
CA ASP A 213 -6.42 4.98 -4.88
C ASP A 213 -6.15 5.94 -3.72
N ARG A 214 -7.18 6.27 -2.93
CA ARG A 214 -7.01 7.11 -1.75
C ARG A 214 -6.14 6.47 -0.67
N ALA A 215 -6.21 5.15 -0.49
CA ALA A 215 -5.35 4.45 0.45
C ALA A 215 -3.87 4.53 0.01
N ARG A 216 -3.60 4.45 -1.30
CA ARG A 216 -2.26 4.62 -1.87
C ARG A 216 -1.75 6.05 -1.72
N ASP A 217 -2.57 7.05 -2.02
CA ASP A 217 -2.21 8.46 -1.79
C ASP A 217 -1.83 8.71 -0.33
N GLY A 218 -2.63 8.19 0.59
CA GLY A 218 -2.36 8.24 2.02
C GLY A 218 -1.06 7.55 2.40
N ALA A 219 -0.78 6.37 1.83
CA ALA A 219 0.46 5.63 2.06
C ALA A 219 1.69 6.39 1.54
N TRP A 220 1.59 7.01 0.36
CA TRP A 220 2.67 7.83 -0.21
C TRP A 220 2.97 9.04 0.65
N LEU A 221 1.93 9.77 1.08
CA LEU A 221 2.07 10.89 2.00
C LEU A 221 2.71 10.45 3.32
N ALA A 222 2.23 9.35 3.92
CA ALA A 222 2.77 8.81 5.15
C ALA A 222 4.25 8.43 5.01
N ALA A 223 4.64 7.78 3.91
CA ALA A 223 6.02 7.41 3.64
C ALA A 223 6.93 8.65 3.55
N ARG A 224 6.48 9.69 2.84
CA ARG A 224 7.23 10.95 2.72
C ARG A 224 7.36 11.65 4.08
N SER A 225 6.29 11.71 4.87
CA SER A 225 6.33 12.28 6.22
C SER A 225 7.28 11.53 7.14
N LEU A 226 7.20 10.19 7.18
CA LEU A 226 8.09 9.34 7.97
C LEU A 226 9.55 9.51 7.57
N TRP A 227 9.83 9.61 6.26
CA TRP A 227 11.18 9.84 5.76
C TRP A 227 11.75 11.18 6.23
N GLN A 228 10.96 12.25 6.19
CA GLN A 228 11.40 13.57 6.64
C GLN A 228 11.57 13.63 8.16
N LEU A 229 10.61 13.08 8.92
CA LEU A 229 10.69 13.02 10.39
C LEU A 229 11.93 12.26 10.85
N GLY A 230 12.21 11.09 10.28
CA GLY A 230 13.39 10.29 10.62
C GLY A 230 14.73 10.94 10.27
N ARG A 231 14.73 12.02 9.49
CA ARG A 231 15.92 12.81 9.12
C ARG A 231 15.95 14.20 9.76
N ALA A 232 14.94 14.54 10.56
CA ALA A 232 14.91 15.80 11.27
C ALA A 232 16.08 15.89 12.25
N PRO A 233 16.76 17.04 12.35
CA PRO A 233 17.90 17.19 13.24
C PRO A 233 17.48 17.09 14.72
N GLY A 234 18.34 16.48 15.53
CA GLY A 234 18.12 16.28 16.96
C GLY A 234 17.48 14.93 17.32
N PRO A 235 17.38 14.61 18.63
CA PRO A 235 16.88 13.32 19.10
C PRO A 235 15.38 13.11 18.81
N TRP A 236 14.61 14.19 18.67
CA TRP A 236 13.15 14.18 18.51
C TRP A 236 12.68 13.64 17.15
N GLY A 237 13.53 13.68 16.11
CA GLY A 237 13.15 13.24 14.75
C GLY A 237 12.75 11.76 14.70
N PRO A 238 13.65 10.85 15.12
CA PRO A 238 13.34 9.43 15.26
C PRO A 238 12.15 9.15 16.19
N GLU A 239 12.06 9.82 17.34
CA GLU A 239 10.96 9.65 18.30
C GLU A 239 9.60 10.04 17.68
N LEU A 240 9.53 11.16 16.96
CA LEU A 240 8.32 11.59 16.26
C LEU A 240 7.97 10.66 15.08
N ALA A 241 8.96 10.11 14.39
CA ALA A 241 8.72 9.12 13.34
C ALA A 241 8.14 7.81 13.91
N GLU A 242 8.62 7.37 15.08
CA GLU A 242 8.06 6.24 15.81
C GLU A 242 6.62 6.51 16.27
N GLU A 243 6.37 7.65 16.91
CA GLU A 243 5.00 8.02 17.31
C GLU A 243 4.06 8.09 16.10
N PHE A 244 4.51 8.69 14.99
CA PHE A 244 3.72 8.75 13.75
C PHE A 244 3.41 7.34 13.23
N THR A 245 4.40 6.44 13.23
CA THR A 245 4.22 5.04 12.81
C THR A 245 3.16 4.35 13.67
N GLU A 246 3.24 4.48 14.99
CA GLU A 246 2.25 3.89 15.89
C GLU A 246 0.84 4.47 15.71
N ARG A 247 0.74 5.78 15.47
CA ARG A 247 -0.54 6.46 15.25
C ARG A 247 -1.17 6.04 13.94
N LEU A 248 -0.37 5.89 12.89
CA LEU A 248 -0.80 5.33 11.61
C LEU A 248 -1.32 3.89 11.81
N ASP A 249 -0.52 3.03 12.45
CA ASP A 249 -0.88 1.64 12.74
C ASP A 249 -2.22 1.52 13.47
N ARG A 250 -2.40 2.29 14.56
CA ARG A 250 -3.64 2.31 15.34
C ARG A 250 -4.84 2.87 14.58
N SER A 251 -4.64 3.90 13.76
CA SER A 251 -5.72 4.53 12.97
C SER A 251 -6.21 3.60 11.86
N VAL A 252 -5.29 2.97 11.14
CA VAL A 252 -5.63 1.95 10.12
C VAL A 252 -6.33 0.76 10.78
N GLY A 253 -5.89 0.34 11.98
CA GLY A 253 -6.56 -0.70 12.76
C GLY A 253 -7.97 -0.34 13.22
N LEU A 254 -8.25 0.94 13.48
CA LEU A 254 -9.60 1.40 13.78
C LEU A 254 -10.52 1.23 12.57
N VAL A 255 -10.08 1.64 11.38
CA VAL A 255 -10.83 1.45 10.13
C VAL A 255 -11.04 -0.05 9.88
N GLY A 256 -10.03 -0.88 10.09
CA GLY A 256 -10.15 -2.34 9.97
C GLY A 256 -11.23 -2.93 10.88
N ARG A 257 -11.39 -2.43 12.11
CA ARG A 257 -12.50 -2.85 12.99
C ARG A 257 -13.87 -2.45 12.45
N MET A 258 -14.00 -1.26 11.88
CA MET A 258 -15.26 -0.79 11.29
C MET A 258 -15.63 -1.62 10.06
N LEU A 259 -14.66 -1.92 9.19
CA LEU A 259 -14.87 -2.76 8.00
C LEU A 259 -15.36 -4.17 8.36
N LEU A 260 -14.98 -4.70 9.53
CA LEU A 260 -15.34 -6.03 10.02
C LEU A 260 -16.62 -6.04 10.88
N THR A 261 -17.44 -4.97 10.83
CA THR A 261 -18.73 -4.92 11.53
C THR A 261 -19.62 -6.06 11.05
N PRO A 262 -20.06 -6.99 11.91
CA PRO A 262 -20.87 -8.12 11.50
C PRO A 262 -22.21 -7.69 10.88
N LEU A 263 -22.53 -8.25 9.71
CA LEU A 263 -23.83 -8.07 9.06
C LEU A 263 -24.73 -9.26 9.46
N GLY A 264 -25.87 -8.97 10.09
CA GLY A 264 -26.84 -9.98 10.53
C GLY A 264 -27.21 -10.96 9.41
N ARG A 265 -27.56 -12.20 9.75
CA ARG A 265 -28.15 -13.12 8.76
C ARG A 265 -29.49 -12.53 8.33
N GLN A 266 -29.64 -12.15 7.06
CA GLN A 266 -30.96 -11.91 6.49
C GLN A 266 -31.72 -13.23 6.56
N SER A 267 -32.72 -13.32 7.43
CA SER A 267 -33.68 -14.42 7.43
C SER A 267 -34.47 -14.32 6.13
N SER A 268 -34.25 -15.25 5.20
CA SER A 268 -35.17 -15.49 4.08
C SER A 268 -36.52 -15.93 4.66
N GLY A 269 -37.36 -14.94 4.96
CA GLY A 269 -38.73 -15.13 5.42
C GLY A 269 -39.55 -15.69 4.27
N SER A 270 -39.61 -17.02 4.15
CA SER A 270 -40.64 -17.68 3.37
C SER A 270 -41.98 -17.53 4.11
N SER A 271 -42.73 -16.48 3.79
CA SER A 271 -44.15 -16.40 4.14
C SER A 271 -44.96 -16.63 2.87
N THR A 272 -45.07 -17.89 2.47
CA THR A 272 -46.15 -18.34 1.60
C THR A 272 -47.41 -18.42 2.45
N GLY A 273 -48.04 -17.27 2.67
CA GLY A 273 -49.39 -17.20 3.21
C GLY A 273 -50.36 -17.66 2.14
N ALA A 274 -50.65 -18.96 2.12
CA ALA A 274 -51.86 -19.48 1.49
C ALA A 274 -53.06 -18.86 2.21
N ILE A 275 -53.88 -18.11 1.49
CA ILE A 275 -55.23 -17.76 1.94
C ILE A 275 -56.19 -18.41 0.96
N SER A 276 -56.62 -19.62 1.31
CA SER A 276 -57.90 -20.16 0.86
C SER A 276 -59.01 -19.46 1.63
N SER A 277 -59.91 -18.80 0.91
CA SER A 277 -61.39 -18.94 0.99
C SER A 277 -62.04 -17.96 0.02
#